data_AF-A0A6P0PJT1-F1
#
_entry.id   AF-A0A6P0PJT1-F1
#
_cell.length_a   1.000
_cell.length_b   1.000
_cell.length_c   1.000
_cell.angle_alpha   90.00
_cell.angle_beta   90.00
_cell.angle_gamma   90.00
#
_symmetry.space_group_name_H-M   'P 1'
#
loop_
_entity.id
_entity.type
_entity.pdbx_description
1 polymer ?
#
loop_
_entity_poly.entity_id
_entity_poly.type
_entity_poly.pdbx_seq_one_letter_code
_entity_poly.pdbx_strand_id
1 'polypeptide(L)'
;MPYLIAKSEPNNQESYKLSSGANTIGREINNSITVIHKSLSRHHAQVTITNDRVILKDLGSLNHTFVNDAKIDQCELKDGDLIRLGSVIFEFVSDDGRITPNILKDNDSNFSIVSRLSPEQTRVEIQELLHHDSLTYKGSALKLREQETGQRSVDKLKILLEVSKQLSSPDEPDHLLRKILDLLFEIMNVDRAIILMVNQDTGMLEEKAVNSRTGIPTHERFYSKRITNFVHQKGDGVLIADAAIDQRFSNSQSVLQQEIHASMCVPLKPREEVIGVLYADNLSRANIYSQEDLEFLTALANQAAIAIDNAQLYQKMQEEAVMRSKFELFFPEAVSKKLKEEGHLEIIDTEVTALFADISKFTQMSSRMKPRQVIEMLNEYFQVMVEDIVFKYEGTLEKYIGDALLAVWGAPYCQPDDADRAVQAAIAMQRAVIHLNQDWFQRRNLEIEIHIGLNTGKVAAGNIGSHKLIQYATIGDTTNVTSRICSAAQEGEILISQSTFDKLRDKTLPLEKMSPVKVKGKDQPLQLYRLQWDT
;
A
#
# COMPACT_ATOMS: atom_id res chain seq x y z
N MET A 1 30.56 -23.75 26.81
CA MET A 1 30.62 -23.58 28.27
C MET A 1 29.28 -23.97 28.85
N PRO A 2 29.19 -24.66 30.00
CA PRO A 2 27.91 -25.10 30.54
C PRO A 2 27.02 -23.92 30.95
N TYR A 3 25.71 -24.10 30.78
CA TYR A 3 24.72 -23.07 31.08
C TYR A 3 23.47 -23.68 31.70
N LEU A 4 22.74 -22.86 32.45
CA LEU A 4 21.42 -23.21 32.98
C LEU A 4 20.35 -22.49 32.19
N ILE A 5 19.36 -23.22 31.70
CA ILE A 5 18.18 -22.63 31.06
C ILE A 5 17.07 -22.57 32.10
N ALA A 6 16.67 -21.37 32.53
CA ALA A 6 15.47 -21.24 33.35
C ALA A 6 14.24 -21.55 32.50
N LYS A 7 13.55 -22.64 32.84
CA LYS A 7 12.23 -22.99 32.34
C LYS A 7 11.19 -22.21 33.14
N SER A 8 11.20 -20.89 32.98
CA SER A 8 10.15 -20.01 33.51
C SER A 8 9.22 -19.62 32.37
N GLU A 9 8.03 -20.23 32.36
CA GLU A 9 6.99 -20.06 31.33
C GLU A 9 7.43 -20.38 29.87
N PRO A 10 6.49 -20.70 28.96
CA PRO A 10 6.84 -21.30 27.66
C PRO A 10 7.55 -20.36 26.65
N ASN A 11 7.73 -19.07 26.97
CA ASN A 11 8.19 -18.05 26.03
C ASN A 11 9.36 -17.16 26.52
N ASN A 12 9.94 -17.42 27.70
CA ASN A 12 11.13 -16.69 28.15
C ASN A 12 12.17 -17.67 28.70
N GLN A 13 12.87 -18.37 27.79
CA GLN A 13 14.04 -19.16 28.14
C GLN A 13 15.21 -18.22 28.38
N GLU A 14 15.42 -17.81 29.63
CA GLU A 14 16.64 -17.11 30.02
C GLU A 14 17.75 -18.14 30.25
N SER A 15 18.85 -17.98 29.50
CA SER A 15 20.05 -18.79 29.65
C SER A 15 21.09 -18.08 30.51
N TYR A 16 21.51 -18.73 31.57
CA TYR A 16 22.54 -18.23 32.49
C TYR A 16 23.83 -19.01 32.29
N LYS A 17 24.86 -18.33 31.82
CA LYS A 17 26.19 -18.92 31.62
C LYS A 17 26.85 -19.16 32.96
N LEU A 18 27.41 -20.36 33.16
CA LEU A 18 28.16 -20.69 34.37
C LEU A 18 29.65 -20.46 34.15
N SER A 19 30.30 -19.79 35.10
CA SER A 19 31.74 -19.54 35.09
C SER A 19 32.50 -20.64 35.84
N SER A 20 33.78 -20.85 35.52
CA SER A 20 34.63 -21.77 36.30
C SER A 20 34.72 -21.30 37.76
N GLY A 21 34.62 -22.24 38.72
CA GLY A 21 34.49 -21.93 40.14
C GLY A 21 33.04 -21.83 40.64
N ALA A 22 32.80 -21.01 41.66
CA ALA A 22 31.53 -20.93 42.39
C ALA A 22 30.53 -19.96 41.73
N ASN A 23 29.35 -20.46 41.36
CA ASN A 23 28.23 -19.66 40.84
C ASN A 23 27.06 -19.78 41.81
N THR A 24 26.68 -18.68 42.47
CA THR A 24 25.56 -18.65 43.42
C THR A 24 24.25 -18.32 42.72
N ILE A 25 23.15 -18.94 43.16
CA ILE A 25 21.80 -18.77 42.60
C ILE A 25 20.86 -18.33 43.73
N GLY A 26 20.12 -17.25 43.53
CA GLY A 26 19.18 -16.74 44.54
C GLY A 26 18.44 -15.48 44.11
N ARG A 27 17.55 -14.98 44.98
CA ARG A 27 16.75 -13.79 44.67
C ARG A 27 17.44 -12.45 44.96
N GLU A 28 18.53 -12.45 45.72
CA GLU A 28 19.31 -11.24 45.95
C GLU A 28 20.26 -10.95 44.79
N ILE A 29 20.48 -9.67 44.51
CA ILE A 29 21.23 -9.18 43.34
C ILE A 29 22.75 -9.46 43.39
N ASN A 30 23.23 -9.89 44.56
CA ASN A 30 24.63 -10.27 44.80
C ASN A 30 24.94 -11.73 44.41
N ASN A 31 23.95 -12.47 43.88
CA ASN A 31 24.17 -13.83 43.34
C ASN A 31 24.69 -13.76 41.90
N SER A 32 25.54 -14.73 41.54
CA SER A 32 26.02 -14.90 40.16
C SER A 32 24.86 -15.09 39.18
N ILE A 33 23.79 -15.77 39.60
CA ILE A 33 22.54 -15.93 38.89
C ILE A 33 21.42 -15.40 39.78
N THR A 34 20.94 -14.20 39.47
CA THR A 34 19.87 -13.56 40.21
C THR A 34 18.52 -13.83 39.56
N VAL A 35 17.63 -14.51 40.27
CA VAL A 35 16.24 -14.77 39.81
C VAL A 35 15.27 -14.19 40.82
N ILE A 36 14.62 -13.08 40.47
CA ILE A 36 13.69 -12.34 41.33
C ILE A 36 12.35 -13.09 41.39
N HIS A 37 12.31 -14.14 42.21
CA HIS A 37 11.09 -14.92 42.42
C HIS A 37 10.86 -15.22 43.90
N LYS A 38 9.61 -15.07 44.36
CA LYS A 38 9.23 -15.17 45.79
C LYS A 38 9.53 -16.55 46.40
N SER A 39 9.55 -17.60 45.58
CA SER A 39 9.87 -18.97 46.00
C SER A 39 11.37 -19.23 46.17
N LEU A 40 12.25 -18.32 45.75
CA LEU A 40 13.69 -18.47 45.95
C LEU A 40 14.14 -17.80 47.24
N SER A 41 15.06 -18.46 47.96
CA SER A 41 15.80 -17.86 49.07
C SER A 41 16.78 -16.82 48.56
N ARG A 42 17.22 -15.92 49.45
CA ARG A 42 18.16 -14.83 49.11
C ARG A 42 19.45 -15.38 48.49
N HIS A 43 20.00 -16.42 49.09
CA HIS A 43 20.99 -17.32 48.51
C HIS A 43 20.39 -18.74 48.59
N HIS A 44 20.08 -19.35 47.44
CA HIS A 44 19.32 -20.61 47.40
C HIS A 44 20.25 -21.80 47.22
N ALA A 45 21.07 -21.78 46.18
CA ALA A 45 21.95 -22.89 45.84
C ALA A 45 23.24 -22.36 45.19
N GLN A 46 24.26 -23.20 45.11
CA GLN A 46 25.54 -22.89 44.49
C GLN A 46 25.95 -24.01 43.53
N VAL A 47 26.30 -23.64 42.31
CA VAL A 47 26.90 -24.53 41.31
C VAL A 47 28.40 -24.27 41.26
N THR A 48 29.19 -25.28 41.59
CA THR A 48 30.66 -25.22 41.51
C THR A 48 31.14 -26.02 40.31
N ILE A 49 31.83 -25.35 39.39
CA ILE A 49 32.46 -25.99 38.24
C ILE A 49 33.94 -26.18 38.54
N THR A 50 34.39 -27.44 38.53
CA THR A 50 35.82 -27.81 38.50
C THR A 50 36.15 -28.47 37.16
N ASN A 51 37.44 -28.63 36.84
CA ASN A 51 37.90 -29.05 35.51
C ASN A 51 37.22 -30.31 34.94
N ASP A 52 36.71 -31.21 35.79
CA ASP A 52 36.07 -32.46 35.37
C ASP A 52 34.65 -32.69 35.92
N ARG A 53 34.11 -31.79 36.77
CA ARG A 53 32.81 -32.02 37.44
C ARG A 53 32.02 -30.74 37.70
N VAL A 54 30.70 -30.85 37.64
CA VAL A 54 29.77 -29.79 38.02
C VAL A 54 28.94 -30.23 39.22
N ILE A 55 29.11 -29.54 40.35
CA ILE A 55 28.46 -29.91 41.61
C ILE A 55 27.47 -28.83 42.00
N LEU A 56 26.20 -29.20 42.19
CA LEU A 56 25.16 -28.36 42.77
C LEU A 56 25.04 -28.63 44.26
N LYS A 57 24.98 -27.57 45.07
CA LYS A 57 24.81 -27.64 46.53
C LYS A 57 23.72 -26.70 46.99
N ASP A 58 22.83 -27.17 47.87
CA ASP A 58 21.84 -26.33 48.54
C ASP A 58 22.50 -25.51 49.66
N LEU A 59 22.16 -24.23 49.79
CA LEU A 59 22.73 -23.33 50.80
C LEU A 59 21.83 -23.16 52.03
N GLY A 60 21.05 -24.19 52.38
CA GLY A 60 20.08 -24.15 53.48
C GLY A 60 18.82 -23.38 53.09
N SER A 61 18.35 -23.60 51.86
CA SER A 61 17.21 -22.85 51.32
C SER A 61 15.89 -23.26 51.98
N LEU A 62 14.95 -22.31 52.10
CA LEU A 62 13.63 -22.55 52.73
C LEU A 62 12.81 -23.61 51.98
N ASN A 63 12.89 -23.63 50.65
CA ASN A 63 12.10 -24.51 49.79
C ASN A 63 12.88 -25.74 49.30
N HIS A 64 14.13 -25.89 49.73
CA HIS A 64 15.05 -26.94 49.31
C HIS A 64 15.34 -26.99 47.80
N THR A 65 16.46 -27.62 47.46
CA THR A 65 16.87 -27.87 46.07
C THR A 65 16.54 -29.30 45.66
N PHE A 66 16.02 -29.48 44.46
CA PHE A 66 15.72 -30.79 43.87
C PHE A 66 16.42 -30.95 42.52
N VAL A 67 16.89 -32.16 42.22
CA VAL A 67 17.40 -32.54 40.89
C VAL A 67 16.62 -33.77 40.44
N ASN A 68 15.97 -33.71 39.27
CA ASN A 68 15.09 -34.76 38.75
C ASN A 68 14.08 -35.26 39.79
N ASP A 69 13.45 -34.31 40.48
CA ASP A 69 12.48 -34.50 41.57
C ASP A 69 12.99 -35.19 42.86
N ALA A 70 14.28 -35.49 42.97
CA ALA A 70 14.90 -35.91 44.22
C ALA A 70 15.45 -34.70 44.99
N LYS A 71 15.13 -34.59 46.29
CA LYS A 71 15.70 -33.56 47.17
C LYS A 71 17.19 -33.83 47.38
N ILE A 72 18.03 -32.81 47.24
CA ILE A 72 19.49 -32.93 47.38
C ILE A 72 20.03 -31.88 48.35
N ASP A 73 21.05 -32.26 49.11
CA ASP A 73 21.92 -31.31 49.81
C ASP A 73 23.15 -30.97 48.94
N GLN A 74 23.69 -31.98 48.24
CA GLN A 74 24.74 -31.84 47.24
C GLN A 74 24.62 -32.95 46.19
N CYS A 75 24.75 -32.62 44.90
CA CYS A 75 24.65 -33.57 43.79
C CYS A 75 25.59 -33.17 42.64
N GLU A 76 26.10 -34.14 41.89
CA GLU A 76 26.84 -33.91 40.65
C GLU A 76 25.86 -33.87 39.47
N LEU A 77 25.88 -32.78 38.70
CA LEU A 77 24.96 -32.53 37.59
C LEU A 77 25.44 -33.18 36.29
N LYS A 78 24.50 -33.76 35.55
CA LYS A 78 24.70 -34.33 34.20
C LYS A 78 23.84 -33.57 33.19
N ASP A 79 24.26 -33.62 31.93
CA ASP A 79 23.54 -33.00 30.81
C ASP A 79 22.06 -33.42 30.77
N GLY A 80 21.18 -32.44 30.64
CA GLY A 80 19.72 -32.61 30.63
C GLY A 80 19.07 -32.69 32.03
N ASP A 81 19.83 -32.59 33.12
CA ASP A 81 19.26 -32.64 34.47
C ASP A 81 18.35 -31.43 34.76
N LEU A 82 17.19 -31.70 35.34
CA LEU A 82 16.23 -30.67 35.76
C LEU A 82 16.44 -30.31 37.22
N ILE A 83 16.82 -29.06 37.47
CA ILE A 83 17.08 -28.51 38.80
C ILE A 83 15.90 -27.64 39.22
N ARG A 84 15.21 -27.99 40.29
CA ARG A 84 14.09 -27.20 40.83
C ARG A 84 14.50 -26.50 42.12
N LEU A 85 14.44 -25.16 42.10
CA LEU A 85 14.71 -24.26 43.22
C LEU A 85 13.40 -23.55 43.61
N GLY A 86 12.68 -24.07 44.59
CA GLY A 86 11.30 -23.65 44.87
C GLY A 86 10.36 -24.00 43.70
N SER A 87 9.73 -23.01 43.07
CA SER A 87 8.86 -23.20 41.89
C SER A 87 9.54 -22.88 40.56
N VAL A 88 10.83 -22.53 40.57
CA VAL A 88 11.60 -22.26 39.33
C VAL A 88 12.39 -23.51 38.97
N ILE A 89 12.28 -23.92 37.70
CA ILE A 89 12.97 -25.09 37.15
C ILE A 89 14.05 -24.60 36.19
N PHE A 90 15.24 -25.16 36.31
CA PHE A 90 16.34 -24.97 35.39
C PHE A 90 16.66 -26.31 34.72
N GLU A 91 17.11 -26.26 33.47
CA GLU A 91 17.74 -27.39 32.80
C GLU A 91 19.23 -27.12 32.69
N PHE A 92 20.04 -28.09 33.11
CA PHE A 92 21.49 -28.03 32.96
C PHE A 92 21.91 -28.61 31.61
N VAL A 93 22.68 -27.84 30.85
CA VAL A 93 23.21 -28.28 29.56
C VAL A 93 24.74 -28.27 29.60
N SER A 94 25.35 -29.44 29.35
CA SER A 94 26.80 -29.58 29.18
C SER A 94 27.19 -29.28 27.73
N ASP A 95 28.34 -28.65 27.54
CA ASP A 95 28.80 -28.22 26.22
C ASP A 95 29.56 -29.33 25.51
N ASP A 96 28.87 -30.43 25.17
CA ASP A 96 29.39 -31.42 24.22
C ASP A 96 28.53 -31.42 22.95
N GLY A 97 29.02 -30.69 21.95
CA GLY A 97 28.31 -30.39 20.72
C GLY A 97 27.89 -31.63 19.91
N ARG A 98 26.58 -31.89 19.84
CA ARG A 98 25.89 -32.50 18.71
C ARG A 98 24.46 -31.98 18.61
N ILE A 99 24.22 -31.09 17.63
CA ILE A 99 22.87 -30.84 17.12
C ILE A 99 22.50 -32.04 16.24
N THR A 100 21.75 -32.99 16.79
CA THR A 100 20.90 -33.87 15.98
C THR A 100 19.51 -33.23 15.90
N PRO A 101 18.98 -32.95 14.69
CA PRO A 101 17.59 -32.58 14.53
C PRO A 101 16.77 -33.83 14.79
N ASN A 102 16.42 -34.05 16.05
CA ASN A 102 15.45 -35.06 16.40
C ASN A 102 14.08 -34.51 15.98
N ILE A 103 13.50 -35.19 15.00
CA ILE A 103 12.13 -35.08 14.56
C ILE A 103 11.25 -35.27 15.80
N LEU A 104 10.93 -34.16 16.48
CA LEU A 104 9.86 -34.12 17.45
C LEU A 104 8.57 -34.02 16.63
N LYS A 105 7.80 -35.11 16.68
CA LYS A 105 6.38 -35.12 16.35
C LYS A 105 5.71 -33.89 16.96
N ASP A 106 4.83 -33.27 16.19
CA ASP A 106 3.94 -32.18 16.59
C ASP A 106 3.46 -32.34 18.04
N ASN A 107 3.94 -31.46 18.92
CA ASN A 107 3.23 -31.12 20.16
C ASN A 107 2.36 -29.88 19.88
N ASP A 108 1.41 -30.05 18.97
CA ASP A 108 0.26 -29.17 18.77
C ASP A 108 -0.72 -29.42 19.94
N SER A 109 -0.43 -28.94 21.16
CA SER A 109 -1.42 -28.95 22.28
C SER A 109 -0.93 -28.24 23.55
N ASN A 110 -1.05 -26.92 23.54
CA ASN A 110 -1.36 -26.16 24.75
C ASN A 110 -2.46 -25.14 24.41
N PHE A 111 -3.56 -25.61 23.82
CA PHE A 111 -4.85 -24.92 23.74
C PHE A 111 -5.96 -25.94 24.03
N SER A 112 -6.96 -25.62 24.85
CA SER A 112 -8.18 -26.41 24.97
C SER A 112 -9.10 -26.12 23.79
N ILE A 113 -8.63 -26.46 22.58
CA ILE A 113 -9.42 -26.34 21.35
C ILE A 113 -10.53 -27.38 21.44
N VAL A 114 -11.76 -26.91 21.58
CA VAL A 114 -12.94 -27.77 21.67
C VAL A 114 -13.32 -28.28 20.28
N SER A 115 -13.12 -27.44 19.26
CA SER A 115 -13.29 -27.84 17.87
C SER A 115 -12.36 -27.05 16.96
N ARG A 116 -11.87 -27.73 15.92
CA ARG A 116 -10.97 -27.21 14.90
C ARG A 116 -11.56 -27.54 13.52
N LEU A 117 -11.77 -26.51 12.71
CA LEU A 117 -12.09 -26.68 11.29
C LEU A 117 -10.80 -26.55 10.50
N SER A 118 -10.43 -27.61 9.78
CA SER A 118 -9.23 -27.62 8.95
C SER A 118 -9.33 -26.60 7.80
N PRO A 119 -8.21 -26.20 7.18
CA PRO A 119 -8.25 -25.23 6.08
C PRO A 119 -9.13 -25.67 4.90
N GLU A 120 -9.30 -26.96 4.67
CA GLU A 120 -10.21 -27.51 3.66
C GLU A 120 -11.67 -27.34 4.08
N GLN A 121 -11.99 -27.60 5.36
CA GLN A 121 -13.33 -27.46 5.93
C GLN A 121 -13.75 -26.00 6.14
N THR A 122 -12.78 -25.07 6.22
CA THR A 122 -13.10 -23.64 6.24
C THR A 122 -13.65 -23.14 4.91
N ARG A 123 -13.55 -23.91 3.81
CA ARG A 123 -14.16 -23.57 2.51
C ARG A 123 -15.62 -24.01 2.41
N VAL A 124 -16.40 -23.72 3.44
CA VAL A 124 -17.81 -24.12 3.47
C VAL A 124 -18.54 -23.47 2.30
N GLU A 125 -18.97 -24.28 1.32
CA GLU A 125 -19.86 -23.80 0.27
C GLU A 125 -21.27 -23.63 0.84
N ILE A 126 -22.01 -22.62 0.38
CA ILE A 126 -23.37 -22.33 0.87
C ILE A 126 -24.30 -23.57 0.76
N GLN A 127 -24.00 -24.47 -0.19
CA GLN A 127 -24.73 -25.73 -0.38
C GLN A 127 -24.41 -26.80 0.67
N GLU A 128 -23.22 -26.81 1.26
CA GLU A 128 -22.85 -27.77 2.32
C GLU A 128 -23.57 -27.47 3.64
N LEU A 129 -23.89 -26.19 3.89
CA LEU A 129 -24.73 -25.76 5.02
C LEU A 129 -26.19 -26.29 4.94
N LEU A 130 -26.63 -26.78 3.78
CA LEU A 130 -27.97 -27.37 3.61
C LEU A 130 -28.06 -28.83 4.04
N HIS A 131 -26.93 -29.55 4.10
CA HIS A 131 -26.91 -31.00 4.26
C HIS A 131 -26.59 -31.47 5.68
N HIS A 132 -26.26 -30.57 6.60
CA HIS A 132 -26.04 -30.91 8.00
C HIS A 132 -27.38 -31.08 8.74
N ASP A 133 -27.98 -32.27 8.58
CA ASP A 133 -29.01 -32.80 9.50
C ASP A 133 -28.40 -32.94 10.90
N SER A 134 -28.50 -31.87 11.68
CA SER A 134 -27.97 -31.84 13.03
C SER A 134 -29.00 -32.43 13.99
N LEU A 135 -28.73 -33.65 14.46
CA LEU A 135 -29.29 -34.18 15.70
C LEU A 135 -29.30 -33.07 16.76
N THR A 136 -30.46 -32.85 17.38
CA THR A 136 -30.75 -31.87 18.42
C THR A 136 -29.61 -31.69 19.43
N TYR A 137 -28.82 -30.62 19.27
CA TYR A 137 -27.97 -30.07 20.31
C TYR A 137 -28.64 -28.82 20.90
N LYS A 138 -28.88 -28.85 22.22
CA LYS A 138 -29.36 -27.69 22.98
C LYS A 138 -28.17 -26.73 23.19
N GLY A 139 -28.19 -25.57 22.52
CA GLY A 139 -27.29 -24.45 22.84
C GLY A 139 -26.54 -23.82 21.66
N SER A 140 -27.22 -23.39 20.60
CA SER A 140 -26.59 -22.55 19.55
C SER A 140 -26.69 -21.07 19.90
N ALA A 141 -25.64 -20.30 19.59
CA ALA A 141 -25.57 -18.86 19.81
C ALA A 141 -26.22 -18.02 18.69
N LEU A 142 -26.76 -18.66 17.65
CA LEU A 142 -27.50 -18.00 16.56
C LEU A 142 -28.86 -17.49 17.07
N LYS A 143 -29.19 -16.22 16.78
CA LYS A 143 -30.49 -15.61 17.14
C LYS A 143 -31.62 -16.04 16.20
N LEU A 144 -31.79 -17.35 16.00
CA LEU A 144 -32.87 -17.91 15.18
C LEU A 144 -34.07 -18.24 16.09
N ARG A 145 -35.31 -17.98 15.62
CA ARG A 145 -36.52 -18.40 16.33
C ARG A 145 -36.54 -19.92 16.46
N GLU A 146 -36.95 -20.45 17.61
CA GLU A 146 -37.16 -21.90 17.80
C GLU A 146 -38.24 -22.40 16.82
N GLN A 147 -37.83 -22.89 15.66
CA GLN A 147 -38.69 -23.47 14.61
C GLN A 147 -38.07 -24.76 14.07
N GLU A 148 -38.87 -25.57 13.37
CA GLU A 148 -38.50 -26.85 12.77
C GLU A 148 -37.18 -26.76 11.97
N THR A 149 -36.37 -27.81 12.00
CA THR A 149 -35.00 -27.89 11.43
C THR A 149 -34.91 -27.39 9.99
N GLY A 150 -35.92 -27.65 9.15
CA GLY A 150 -35.96 -27.17 7.76
C GLY A 150 -36.10 -25.65 7.61
N GLN A 151 -36.83 -24.99 8.53
CA GLN A 151 -37.01 -23.54 8.50
C GLN A 151 -35.74 -22.80 8.97
N ARG A 152 -34.98 -23.42 9.88
CA ARG A 152 -33.73 -22.88 10.42
C ARG A 152 -32.63 -22.77 9.34
N SER A 153 -32.51 -23.76 8.46
CA SER A 153 -31.55 -23.72 7.34
C SER A 153 -31.90 -22.65 6.31
N VAL A 154 -33.20 -22.45 6.03
CA VAL A 154 -33.68 -21.40 5.13
C VAL A 154 -33.41 -20.00 5.68
N ASP A 155 -33.60 -19.79 6.98
CA ASP A 155 -33.37 -18.49 7.61
C ASP A 155 -31.86 -18.16 7.67
N LYS A 156 -30.98 -19.15 7.93
CA LYS A 156 -29.52 -18.97 7.80
C LYS A 156 -29.11 -18.55 6.40
N LEU A 157 -29.69 -19.16 5.38
CA LEU A 157 -29.44 -18.85 3.97
C LEU A 157 -29.87 -17.42 3.61
N LYS A 158 -31.04 -17.00 4.08
CA LYS A 158 -31.49 -15.61 3.89
C LYS A 158 -30.53 -14.61 4.51
N ILE A 159 -30.06 -14.90 5.73
CA ILE A 159 -29.08 -14.06 6.42
C ILE A 159 -27.77 -13.99 5.62
N LEU A 160 -27.21 -15.13 5.20
CA LEU A 160 -25.97 -15.14 4.40
C LEU A 160 -26.13 -14.45 3.05
N LEU A 161 -27.28 -14.61 2.38
CA LEU A 161 -27.57 -13.94 1.11
C LEU A 161 -27.74 -12.43 1.28
N GLU A 162 -28.42 -12.00 2.35
CA GLU A 162 -28.62 -10.60 2.67
C GLU A 162 -27.30 -9.92 3.05
N VAL A 163 -26.48 -10.61 3.84
CA VAL A 163 -25.09 -10.19 4.13
C VAL A 163 -24.29 -10.10 2.83
N SER A 164 -24.28 -11.14 1.99
CA SER A 164 -23.55 -11.13 0.72
C SER A 164 -23.97 -9.96 -0.18
N LYS A 165 -25.28 -9.67 -0.26
CA LYS A 165 -25.81 -8.53 -1.03
C LYS A 165 -25.38 -7.18 -0.43
N GLN A 166 -25.39 -7.05 0.90
CA GLN A 166 -24.97 -5.82 1.58
C GLN A 166 -23.46 -5.61 1.52
N LEU A 167 -22.66 -6.67 1.46
CA LEU A 167 -21.21 -6.64 1.34
C LEU A 167 -20.73 -6.47 -0.12
N SER A 168 -21.58 -6.76 -1.10
CA SER A 168 -21.29 -6.56 -2.53
C SER A 168 -21.46 -5.11 -3.01
N SER A 169 -21.82 -4.19 -2.13
CA SER A 169 -21.89 -2.75 -2.45
C SER A 169 -20.48 -2.16 -2.51
N PRO A 170 -20.18 -1.22 -3.44
CA PRO A 170 -18.90 -0.52 -3.48
C PRO A 170 -18.80 0.46 -2.29
N ASP A 171 -18.47 -0.07 -1.12
CA ASP A 171 -18.14 0.67 0.10
C ASP A 171 -16.61 0.71 0.29
N GLU A 172 -16.10 1.72 1.00
CA GLU A 172 -14.68 1.75 1.40
C GLU A 172 -14.35 0.56 2.32
N PRO A 173 -13.12 -0.03 2.22
CA PRO A 173 -12.75 -1.21 2.99
C PRO A 173 -13.00 -1.07 4.50
N ASP A 174 -12.69 0.10 5.08
CA ASP A 174 -12.86 0.34 6.52
C ASP A 174 -14.34 0.40 6.95
N HIS A 175 -15.21 0.95 6.10
CA HIS A 175 -16.66 0.95 6.34
C HIS A 175 -17.24 -0.46 6.24
N LEU A 176 -16.77 -1.24 5.26
CA LEU A 176 -17.18 -2.63 5.09
C LEU A 176 -16.83 -3.47 6.32
N LEU A 177 -15.63 -3.32 6.88
CA LEU A 177 -15.20 -4.02 8.10
C LEU A 177 -16.12 -3.77 9.30
N ARG A 178 -16.54 -2.52 9.50
CA ARG A 178 -17.49 -2.17 10.58
C ARG A 178 -18.86 -2.80 10.35
N LYS A 179 -19.36 -2.73 9.11
CA LYS A 179 -20.64 -3.33 8.69
C LYS A 179 -20.66 -4.84 8.89
N ILE A 180 -19.55 -5.54 8.60
CA ILE A 180 -19.39 -6.98 8.88
C ILE A 180 -19.57 -7.27 10.37
N LEU A 181 -18.94 -6.45 11.23
CA LEU A 181 -19.10 -6.60 12.67
C LEU A 181 -20.53 -6.30 13.12
N ASP A 182 -21.17 -5.24 12.62
CA ASP A 182 -22.55 -4.92 12.96
C ASP A 182 -23.50 -6.10 12.62
N LEU A 183 -23.35 -6.66 11.41
CA LEU A 183 -24.09 -7.85 10.98
C LEU A 183 -23.82 -9.05 11.89
N LEU A 184 -22.56 -9.30 12.26
CA LEU A 184 -22.21 -10.36 13.21
C LEU A 184 -22.96 -10.20 14.54
N PHE A 185 -23.03 -8.97 15.07
CA PHE A 185 -23.75 -8.67 16.32
C PHE A 185 -25.27 -8.78 16.18
N GLU A 186 -25.83 -8.54 14.99
CA GLU A 186 -27.25 -8.76 14.72
C GLU A 186 -27.59 -10.25 14.75
N ILE A 187 -26.77 -11.08 14.10
CA ILE A 187 -27.05 -12.49 13.83
C ILE A 187 -26.65 -13.41 14.99
N MET A 188 -25.53 -13.14 15.65
CA MET A 188 -24.95 -13.99 16.68
C MET A 188 -24.93 -13.31 18.05
N ASN A 189 -25.02 -14.10 19.12
CA ASN A 189 -24.92 -13.59 20.49
C ASN A 189 -23.46 -13.40 20.93
N VAL A 190 -22.81 -12.37 20.38
CA VAL A 190 -21.41 -12.01 20.65
C VAL A 190 -21.34 -10.80 21.59
N ASP A 191 -20.36 -10.79 22.51
CA ASP A 191 -20.13 -9.67 23.43
C ASP A 191 -19.08 -8.70 22.87
N ARG A 192 -17.98 -9.23 22.29
CA ARG A 192 -16.95 -8.44 21.62
C ARG A 192 -16.47 -9.16 20.35
N ALA A 193 -16.17 -8.40 19.31
CA ALA A 193 -15.53 -8.92 18.11
C ALA A 193 -14.53 -7.94 17.52
N ILE A 194 -13.50 -8.49 16.87
CA ILE A 194 -12.44 -7.72 16.23
C ILE A 194 -12.05 -8.38 14.90
N ILE A 195 -11.83 -7.54 13.90
CA ILE A 195 -11.18 -7.94 12.65
C ILE A 195 -9.75 -7.41 12.67
N LEU A 196 -8.81 -8.34 12.51
CA LEU A 196 -7.40 -8.06 12.32
C LEU A 196 -7.06 -8.30 10.86
N MET A 197 -6.40 -7.36 10.20
CA MET A 197 -5.94 -7.53 8.81
C MET A 197 -4.42 -7.66 8.79
N VAL A 198 -3.91 -8.43 7.84
CA VAL A 198 -2.46 -8.54 7.62
C VAL A 198 -1.95 -7.24 7.00
N ASN A 199 -0.96 -6.63 7.64
CA ASN A 199 -0.23 -5.53 7.05
C ASN A 199 0.73 -6.09 5.98
N GLN A 200 0.62 -5.61 4.74
CA GLN A 200 1.42 -6.10 3.61
C GLN A 200 2.93 -5.80 3.74
N ASP A 201 3.32 -4.76 4.48
CA ASP A 201 4.73 -4.39 4.69
C ASP A 201 5.40 -5.22 5.78
N THR A 202 4.67 -5.52 6.87
CA THR A 202 5.24 -6.19 8.05
C THR A 202 4.87 -7.68 8.13
N GLY A 203 3.85 -8.12 7.40
CA GLY A 203 3.27 -9.46 7.51
C GLY A 203 2.57 -9.73 8.85
N MET A 204 2.36 -8.70 9.67
CA MET A 204 1.76 -8.83 11.00
C MET A 204 0.28 -8.45 11.00
N LEU A 205 -0.49 -9.04 11.91
CA LEU A 205 -1.88 -8.71 12.14
C LEU A 205 -2.03 -7.35 12.83
N GLU A 206 -2.81 -6.46 12.22
CA GLU A 206 -3.17 -5.14 12.73
C GLU A 206 -4.68 -5.01 12.97
N GLU A 207 -5.04 -4.31 14.05
CA GLU A 207 -6.42 -4.04 14.41
C GLU A 207 -7.03 -3.04 13.41
N LYS A 208 -8.09 -3.45 12.68
CA LYS A 208 -8.77 -2.57 11.71
C LYS A 208 -10.20 -2.23 12.09
N ALA A 209 -10.93 -3.15 12.72
CA ALA A 209 -12.27 -2.88 13.19
C ALA A 209 -12.56 -3.63 14.50
N VAL A 210 -13.20 -2.95 15.44
CA VAL A 210 -13.60 -3.48 16.75
C VAL A 210 -15.05 -3.13 16.99
N ASN A 211 -15.83 -4.06 17.53
CA ASN A 211 -17.19 -3.81 17.99
C ASN A 211 -17.47 -4.57 19.29
N SER A 212 -18.32 -4.01 20.13
CA SER A 212 -18.66 -4.56 21.45
C SER A 212 -20.09 -4.20 21.81
N ARG A 213 -20.75 -5.06 22.60
CA ARG A 213 -22.07 -4.77 23.13
C ARG A 213 -22.04 -3.51 24.01
N THR A 214 -23.11 -2.73 23.95
CA THR A 214 -23.29 -1.50 24.74
C THR A 214 -23.03 -1.74 26.22
N GLY A 215 -22.09 -0.99 26.80
CA GLY A 215 -21.70 -1.09 28.22
C GLY A 215 -20.41 -1.88 28.48
N ILE A 216 -19.80 -2.47 27.45
CA ILE A 216 -18.50 -3.17 27.55
C ILE A 216 -17.38 -2.22 27.07
N PRO A 217 -16.31 -1.99 27.87
CA PRO A 217 -15.18 -1.17 27.43
C PRO A 217 -14.35 -1.86 26.33
N THR A 218 -13.93 -1.09 25.32
CA THR A 218 -13.05 -1.55 24.22
C THR A 218 -11.59 -1.10 24.36
N HIS A 219 -11.23 -0.46 25.47
CA HIS A 219 -9.92 0.18 25.64
C HIS A 219 -8.75 -0.77 25.93
N GLU A 220 -9.00 -2.06 26.15
CA GLU A 220 -7.96 -3.07 26.33
C GLU A 220 -8.04 -4.13 25.24
N ARG A 221 -6.88 -4.55 24.72
CA ARG A 221 -6.75 -5.64 23.74
C ARG A 221 -7.34 -6.91 24.34
N PHE A 222 -8.52 -7.34 23.87
CA PHE A 222 -9.27 -8.44 24.49
C PHE A 222 -9.11 -9.81 23.82
N TYR A 223 -8.21 -9.90 22.83
CA TYR A 223 -7.97 -11.13 22.08
C TYR A 223 -6.58 -11.69 22.36
N SER A 224 -6.45 -13.02 22.25
CA SER A 224 -5.17 -13.71 22.40
C SER A 224 -4.36 -13.69 21.10
N LYS A 225 -3.19 -13.04 21.12
CA LYS A 225 -2.25 -13.04 19.99
C LYS A 225 -1.85 -14.44 19.52
N ARG A 226 -1.76 -15.41 20.44
CA ARG A 226 -1.36 -16.78 20.06
C ARG A 226 -2.46 -17.44 19.23
N ILE A 227 -3.72 -17.22 19.58
CA ILE A 227 -4.88 -17.78 18.86
C ILE A 227 -5.00 -17.10 17.49
N THR A 228 -4.94 -15.77 17.44
CA THR A 228 -5.05 -15.03 16.17
C THR A 228 -3.89 -15.34 15.21
N ASN A 229 -2.66 -15.48 15.73
CA ASN A 229 -1.50 -15.84 14.90
C ASN A 229 -1.58 -17.30 14.43
N PHE A 230 -2.09 -18.21 15.26
CA PHE A 230 -2.30 -19.60 14.86
C PHE A 230 -3.29 -19.69 13.69
N VAL A 231 -4.44 -19.03 13.81
CA VAL A 231 -5.46 -18.98 12.75
C VAL A 231 -4.90 -18.31 11.49
N HIS A 232 -4.14 -17.23 11.62
CA HIS A 232 -3.48 -16.58 10.48
C HIS A 232 -2.48 -17.50 9.76
N GLN A 233 -1.64 -18.23 10.50
CA GLN A 233 -0.58 -19.07 9.92
C GLN A 233 -1.09 -20.41 9.37
N LYS A 234 -2.06 -21.03 10.05
CA LYS A 234 -2.57 -22.35 9.69
C LYS A 234 -3.80 -22.27 8.79
N GLY A 235 -4.61 -21.23 8.93
CA GLY A 235 -5.85 -21.05 8.19
C GLY A 235 -7.03 -21.85 8.74
N ASP A 236 -6.99 -22.21 10.03
CA ASP A 236 -7.99 -23.07 10.67
C ASP A 236 -8.99 -22.23 11.47
N GLY A 237 -10.27 -22.62 11.46
CA GLY A 237 -11.26 -22.09 12.39
C GLY A 237 -11.13 -22.75 13.76
N VAL A 238 -11.12 -21.97 14.84
CA VAL A 238 -10.89 -22.47 16.21
C VAL A 238 -12.01 -22.04 17.16
N LEU A 239 -12.57 -23.01 17.90
CA LEU A 239 -13.53 -22.80 18.98
C LEU A 239 -12.90 -23.13 20.33
N ILE A 240 -13.05 -22.23 21.30
CA ILE A 240 -12.53 -22.33 22.66
C ILE A 240 -13.69 -22.11 23.63
N ALA A 241 -13.95 -23.08 24.51
CA ALA A 241 -15.19 -23.11 25.29
C ALA A 241 -15.04 -22.81 26.80
N ASP A 242 -13.81 -22.77 27.31
CA ASP A 242 -13.44 -22.17 28.60
C ASP A 242 -11.90 -22.10 28.75
N ALA A 243 -11.30 -20.92 28.67
CA ALA A 243 -9.85 -20.78 28.81
C ALA A 243 -9.40 -20.79 30.30
N ALA A 244 -10.34 -20.61 31.24
CA ALA A 244 -10.06 -20.48 32.67
C ALA A 244 -10.19 -21.80 33.46
N ILE A 245 -10.91 -22.81 32.95
CA ILE A 245 -11.17 -24.08 33.68
C ILE A 245 -10.13 -25.18 33.40
N ASP A 246 -9.35 -25.11 32.31
CA ASP A 246 -8.31 -26.12 32.05
C ASP A 246 -7.05 -25.85 32.89
N GLN A 247 -6.77 -26.74 33.85
CA GLN A 247 -5.64 -26.70 34.81
C GLN A 247 -4.25 -26.53 34.15
N ARG A 248 -4.16 -26.74 32.84
CA ARG A 248 -2.97 -26.52 32.00
C ARG A 248 -2.70 -25.06 31.63
N PHE A 249 -3.63 -24.12 31.89
CA PHE A 249 -3.50 -22.69 31.57
C PHE A 249 -3.26 -21.76 32.75
N SER A 250 -2.98 -22.30 33.93
CA SER A 250 -2.61 -21.54 35.13
C SER A 250 -1.36 -20.64 34.96
N ASN A 251 -0.62 -20.75 33.84
CA ASN A 251 0.61 -20.01 33.56
C ASN A 251 0.55 -19.09 32.31
N SER A 252 -0.63 -18.71 31.81
CA SER A 252 -0.74 -17.71 30.72
C SER A 252 -1.30 -16.39 31.25
N GLN A 253 -0.45 -15.39 31.52
CA GLN A 253 -0.88 -14.09 32.07
C GLN A 253 -2.00 -13.41 31.26
N SER A 254 -2.05 -13.63 29.93
CA SER A 254 -3.07 -13.06 29.04
C SER A 254 -4.45 -13.75 29.11
N VAL A 255 -4.53 -15.00 29.58
CA VAL A 255 -5.80 -15.73 29.76
C VAL A 255 -6.41 -15.45 31.14
N LEU A 256 -5.56 -15.32 32.16
CA LEU A 256 -5.97 -15.07 33.55
C LEU A 256 -6.35 -13.60 33.83
N GLN A 257 -5.87 -12.64 33.02
CA GLN A 257 -6.21 -11.22 33.17
C GLN A 257 -7.49 -10.79 32.44
N GLN A 258 -8.07 -11.61 31.54
CA GLN A 258 -9.06 -11.13 30.56
C GLN A 258 -10.42 -11.83 30.55
N GLU A 259 -10.69 -12.75 31.50
CA GLU A 259 -11.99 -13.43 31.67
C GLU A 259 -12.58 -13.99 30.36
N ILE A 260 -11.75 -14.64 29.53
CA ILE A 260 -12.19 -15.23 28.25
C ILE A 260 -12.92 -16.56 28.54
N HIS A 261 -14.26 -16.50 28.57
CA HIS A 261 -15.12 -17.64 28.87
C HIS A 261 -15.45 -18.50 27.65
N ALA A 262 -15.78 -17.91 26.50
CA ALA A 262 -15.94 -18.64 25.24
C ALA A 262 -15.52 -17.75 24.07
N SER A 263 -14.73 -18.27 23.12
CA SER A 263 -14.28 -17.50 21.96
C SER A 263 -14.18 -18.34 20.69
N MET A 264 -14.47 -17.71 19.56
CA MET A 264 -14.27 -18.24 18.22
C MET A 264 -13.27 -17.36 17.47
N CYS A 265 -12.39 -17.97 16.69
CA CYS A 265 -11.47 -17.28 15.81
C CYS A 265 -11.46 -17.97 14.46
N VAL A 266 -11.73 -17.22 13.38
CA VAL A 266 -11.80 -17.76 12.02
C VAL A 266 -10.94 -16.93 11.07
N PRO A 267 -10.35 -17.54 10.04
CA PRO A 267 -9.57 -16.81 9.05
C PRO A 267 -10.47 -16.01 8.10
N LEU A 268 -10.00 -14.84 7.68
CA LEU A 268 -10.52 -14.14 6.51
C LEU A 268 -9.65 -14.56 5.31
N LYS A 269 -10.19 -15.42 4.46
CA LYS A 269 -9.44 -16.10 3.40
C LYS A 269 -10.26 -16.12 2.10
N PRO A 270 -10.12 -15.13 1.19
CA PRO A 270 -10.90 -15.11 -0.05
C PRO A 270 -10.53 -16.27 -1.00
N ARG A 271 -9.31 -16.79 -0.90
CA ARG A 271 -8.77 -17.91 -1.70
C ARG A 271 -7.88 -18.84 -0.86
N GLU A 272 -6.57 -18.86 -1.15
CA GLU A 272 -5.57 -19.66 -0.43
C GLU A 272 -4.79 -18.88 0.63
N GLU A 273 -4.88 -17.55 0.58
CA GLU A 273 -4.13 -16.66 1.44
C GLU A 273 -5.04 -16.06 2.52
N VAL A 274 -4.57 -16.08 3.76
CA VAL A 274 -5.28 -15.51 4.90
C VAL A 274 -4.95 -14.02 4.99
N ILE A 275 -5.87 -13.17 4.53
CA ILE A 275 -5.72 -11.71 4.51
C ILE A 275 -6.01 -11.06 5.87
N GLY A 276 -6.59 -11.82 6.79
CA GLY A 276 -6.92 -11.36 8.13
C GLY A 276 -7.54 -12.44 8.99
N VAL A 277 -7.97 -12.09 10.21
CA VAL A 277 -8.70 -12.98 11.11
C VAL A 277 -9.86 -12.24 11.76
N LEU A 278 -10.97 -12.95 11.96
CA LEU A 278 -12.13 -12.49 12.71
C LEU A 278 -12.18 -13.23 14.04
N TYR A 279 -12.07 -12.48 15.13
CA TYR A 279 -12.13 -12.99 16.50
C TYR A 279 -13.42 -12.49 17.17
N ALA A 280 -14.12 -13.39 17.86
CA ALA A 280 -15.36 -13.10 18.57
C ALA A 280 -15.37 -13.83 19.91
N ASP A 281 -15.83 -13.17 20.97
CA ASP A 281 -15.94 -13.78 22.31
C ASP A 281 -17.26 -13.46 23.04
N ASN A 282 -17.49 -14.23 24.10
CA ASN A 282 -18.56 -14.01 25.06
C ASN A 282 -17.97 -13.97 26.47
N LEU A 283 -18.30 -12.91 27.22
CA LEU A 283 -17.87 -12.68 28.59
C LEU A 283 -18.85 -13.28 29.60
N SER A 284 -20.11 -13.46 29.23
CA SER A 284 -21.19 -13.76 30.19
C SER A 284 -21.46 -15.26 30.36
N ARG A 285 -21.16 -16.08 29.35
CA ARG A 285 -21.51 -17.51 29.32
C ARG A 285 -20.38 -18.35 28.74
N ALA A 286 -19.79 -19.22 29.58
CA ALA A 286 -18.92 -20.29 29.14
C ALA A 286 -19.71 -21.33 28.31
N ASN A 287 -19.05 -22.00 27.35
CA ASN A 287 -19.64 -23.01 26.47
C ASN A 287 -20.90 -22.57 25.67
N ILE A 288 -21.05 -21.27 25.37
CA ILE A 288 -22.21 -20.78 24.59
C ILE A 288 -22.12 -21.11 23.10
N TYR A 289 -20.91 -21.28 22.58
CA TYR A 289 -20.65 -21.51 21.16
C TYR A 289 -20.52 -23.00 20.86
N SER A 290 -21.23 -23.43 19.82
CA SER A 290 -21.20 -24.80 19.28
C SER A 290 -20.36 -24.87 18.01
N GLN A 291 -20.11 -26.10 17.52
CA GLN A 291 -19.46 -26.29 16.21
C GLN A 291 -20.28 -25.68 15.06
N GLU A 292 -21.62 -25.74 15.15
CA GLU A 292 -22.54 -25.10 14.19
C GLU A 292 -22.31 -23.58 14.12
N ASP A 293 -22.01 -22.94 15.26
CA ASP A 293 -21.73 -21.51 15.32
C ASP A 293 -20.36 -21.17 14.70
N LEU A 294 -19.35 -22.05 14.88
CA LEU A 294 -18.03 -21.90 14.27
C LEU A 294 -18.11 -22.06 12.74
N GLU A 295 -18.86 -23.04 12.23
CA GLU A 295 -19.10 -23.25 10.80
C GLU A 295 -19.82 -22.04 10.18
N PHE A 296 -20.85 -21.53 10.86
CA PHE A 296 -21.55 -20.32 10.42
C PHE A 296 -20.64 -19.08 10.40
N LEU A 297 -19.86 -18.85 11.47
CA LEU A 297 -18.92 -17.73 11.53
C LEU A 297 -17.85 -17.84 10.43
N THR A 298 -17.39 -19.05 10.13
CA THR A 298 -16.42 -19.30 9.06
C THR A 298 -17.03 -18.97 7.68
N ALA A 299 -18.27 -19.36 7.42
CA ALA A 299 -18.96 -19.01 6.18
C ALA A 299 -19.14 -17.48 6.05
N LEU A 300 -19.52 -16.81 7.13
CA LEU A 300 -19.62 -15.34 7.18
C LEU A 300 -18.26 -14.68 6.93
N ALA A 301 -17.19 -15.19 7.55
CA ALA A 301 -15.83 -14.71 7.38
C ALA A 301 -15.33 -14.87 5.94
N ASN A 302 -15.68 -15.96 5.25
CA ASN A 302 -15.34 -16.11 3.83
C ASN A 302 -16.04 -15.07 2.95
N GLN A 303 -17.34 -14.82 3.18
CA GLN A 303 -18.09 -13.79 2.44
C GLN A 303 -17.51 -12.40 2.70
N ALA A 304 -17.19 -12.10 3.95
CA ALA A 304 -16.49 -10.88 4.35
C ALA A 304 -15.12 -10.76 3.66
N ALA A 305 -14.33 -11.84 3.65
CA ALA A 305 -13.01 -11.85 3.04
C ALA A 305 -13.05 -11.55 1.54
N ILE A 306 -14.01 -12.14 0.80
CA ILE A 306 -14.21 -11.86 -0.63
C ILE A 306 -14.58 -10.39 -0.85
N ALA A 307 -15.48 -9.84 -0.04
CA ALA A 307 -15.91 -8.45 -0.18
C ALA A 307 -14.77 -7.47 0.13
N ILE A 308 -13.97 -7.74 1.18
CA ILE A 308 -12.79 -6.94 1.54
C ILE A 308 -11.74 -6.99 0.43
N ASP A 309 -11.44 -8.18 -0.10
CA ASP A 309 -10.48 -8.37 -1.21
C ASP A 309 -10.93 -7.59 -2.45
N ASN A 310 -12.22 -7.70 -2.82
CA ASN A 310 -12.78 -6.94 -3.94
C ASN A 310 -12.71 -5.42 -3.74
N ALA A 311 -13.02 -4.93 -2.54
CA ALA A 311 -12.95 -3.49 -2.24
C ALA A 311 -11.50 -2.96 -2.32
N GLN A 312 -10.54 -3.72 -1.79
CA GLN A 312 -9.11 -3.38 -1.87
C GLN A 312 -8.60 -3.39 -3.33
N LEU A 313 -8.97 -4.41 -4.11
CA LEU A 313 -8.63 -4.48 -5.54
C LEU A 313 -9.23 -3.31 -6.32
N TYR A 314 -10.48 -2.95 -6.02
CA TYR A 314 -11.16 -1.83 -6.67
C TYR A 314 -10.47 -0.49 -6.39
N GLN A 315 -10.11 -0.23 -5.12
CA GLN A 315 -9.38 0.97 -4.73
C GLN A 315 -8.02 1.05 -5.43
N LYS A 316 -7.25 -0.04 -5.43
CA LYS A 316 -5.95 -0.09 -6.10
C LYS A 316 -6.07 0.19 -7.60
N MET A 317 -7.08 -0.36 -8.26
CA MET A 317 -7.36 -0.10 -9.67
C MET A 317 -7.69 1.38 -9.92
N GLN A 318 -8.45 2.02 -9.04
CA GLN A 318 -8.74 3.46 -9.15
C GLN A 318 -7.47 4.31 -8.98
N GLU A 319 -6.63 4.00 -7.99
CA GLU A 319 -5.36 4.70 -7.77
C GLU A 319 -4.42 4.59 -8.98
N GLU A 320 -4.29 3.38 -9.54
CA GLU A 320 -3.52 3.14 -10.76
C GLU A 320 -4.10 3.90 -11.96
N ALA A 321 -5.43 3.96 -12.11
CA ALA A 321 -6.08 4.71 -13.18
C ALA A 321 -5.82 6.22 -13.06
N VAL A 322 -5.88 6.78 -11.86
CA VAL A 322 -5.54 8.19 -11.59
C VAL A 322 -4.07 8.46 -11.92
N MET A 323 -3.16 7.57 -11.52
CA MET A 323 -1.75 7.72 -11.87
C MET A 323 -1.53 7.65 -13.39
N ARG A 324 -2.15 6.71 -14.08
CA ARG A 324 -2.10 6.62 -15.55
C ARG A 324 -2.60 7.88 -16.23
N SER A 325 -3.73 8.44 -15.78
CA SER A 325 -4.25 9.70 -16.31
C SER A 325 -3.28 10.86 -16.10
N LYS A 326 -2.59 10.93 -14.95
CA LYS A 326 -1.54 11.94 -14.74
C LYS A 326 -0.35 11.76 -15.68
N PHE A 327 -0.03 10.53 -16.10
CA PHE A 327 1.01 10.29 -17.11
C PHE A 327 0.57 10.72 -18.52
N GLU A 328 -0.73 10.70 -18.84
CA GLU A 328 -1.23 11.21 -20.12
C GLU A 328 -0.99 12.72 -20.29
N LEU A 329 -0.87 13.49 -19.19
CA LEU A 329 -0.59 14.93 -19.24
C LEU A 329 0.79 15.27 -19.86
N PHE A 330 1.71 14.29 -19.94
CA PHE A 330 3.02 14.51 -20.55
C PHE A 330 3.03 14.32 -22.07
N PHE A 331 1.89 13.95 -22.65
CA PHE A 331 1.73 13.78 -24.09
C PHE A 331 0.71 14.79 -24.63
N PRO A 332 1.01 15.50 -25.73
CA PRO A 332 0.02 16.34 -26.40
C PRO A 332 -1.23 15.53 -26.76
N GLU A 333 -2.42 16.14 -26.64
CA GLU A 333 -3.71 15.43 -26.84
C GLU A 333 -3.78 14.72 -28.19
N ALA A 334 -3.30 15.36 -29.26
CA ALA A 334 -3.26 14.79 -30.60
C ALA A 334 -2.41 13.50 -30.68
N VAL A 335 -1.29 13.45 -29.95
CA VAL A 335 -0.39 12.29 -29.89
C VAL A 335 -1.05 11.16 -29.10
N SER A 336 -1.63 11.48 -27.94
CA SER A 336 -2.38 10.53 -27.11
C SER A 336 -3.56 9.92 -27.86
N LYS A 337 -4.32 10.73 -28.60
CA LYS A 337 -5.44 10.29 -29.44
C LYS A 337 -4.97 9.32 -30.52
N LYS A 338 -3.93 9.70 -31.27
CA LYS A 338 -3.35 8.88 -32.33
C LYS A 338 -2.84 7.53 -31.79
N LEU A 339 -2.18 7.54 -30.63
CA LEU A 339 -1.71 6.33 -29.96
C LEU A 339 -2.87 5.42 -29.49
N LYS A 340 -3.97 5.99 -29.01
CA LYS A 340 -5.18 5.23 -28.63
C LYS A 340 -5.88 4.61 -29.84
N GLU A 341 -5.86 5.29 -30.99
CA GLU A 341 -6.47 4.82 -32.24
C GLU A 341 -5.67 3.69 -32.89
N GLU A 342 -4.34 3.80 -32.93
CA GLU A 342 -3.47 2.90 -33.72
C GLU A 342 -2.67 1.90 -32.86
N GLY A 343 -2.60 2.10 -31.55
CA GLY A 343 -1.83 1.24 -30.62
C GLY A 343 -0.32 1.48 -30.66
N HIS A 344 0.19 2.13 -31.70
CA HIS A 344 1.58 2.57 -31.86
C HIS A 344 1.65 3.88 -32.65
N LEU A 345 2.77 4.60 -32.56
CA LEU A 345 3.06 5.79 -33.38
C LEU A 345 4.21 5.46 -34.32
N GLU A 346 3.91 5.22 -35.59
CA GLU A 346 4.94 5.06 -36.63
C GLU A 346 5.62 6.39 -36.94
N ILE A 347 6.86 6.31 -37.45
CA ILE A 347 7.54 7.48 -37.99
C ILE A 347 6.93 7.77 -39.35
N ILE A 348 6.34 8.96 -39.50
CA ILE A 348 5.72 9.43 -40.74
C ILE A 348 6.54 10.58 -41.35
N ASP A 349 6.77 10.52 -42.66
CA ASP A 349 7.26 11.66 -43.42
C ASP A 349 6.08 12.54 -43.81
N THR A 350 6.01 13.76 -43.27
CA THR A 350 4.91 14.69 -43.50
C THR A 350 5.42 16.12 -43.71
N GLU A 351 4.59 16.97 -44.29
CA GLU A 351 4.84 18.41 -44.35
C GLU A 351 4.16 19.08 -43.15
N VAL A 352 4.90 19.92 -42.43
CA VAL A 352 4.38 20.67 -41.30
C VAL A 352 4.61 22.15 -41.47
N THR A 353 3.72 22.95 -40.91
CA THR A 353 4.01 24.35 -40.57
C THR A 353 4.43 24.39 -39.10
N ALA A 354 5.71 24.68 -38.87
CA ALA A 354 6.26 24.83 -37.54
C ALA A 354 6.19 26.31 -37.11
N LEU A 355 5.90 26.51 -35.83
CA LEU A 355 5.85 27.81 -35.15
C LEU A 355 6.78 27.77 -33.95
N PHE A 356 7.67 28.76 -33.87
CA PHE A 356 8.41 29.09 -32.66
C PHE A 356 7.88 30.41 -32.10
N ALA A 357 7.55 30.44 -30.81
CA ALA A 357 7.25 31.67 -30.08
C ALA A 357 8.18 31.77 -28.88
N ASP A 358 8.82 32.91 -28.71
CA ASP A 358 9.87 33.17 -27.72
C ASP A 358 9.58 34.51 -27.00
N ILE A 359 9.90 34.59 -25.71
CA ILE A 359 9.69 35.79 -24.90
C ILE A 359 10.86 36.75 -25.10
N SER A 360 10.57 37.92 -25.66
CA SER A 360 11.54 38.97 -25.90
C SER A 360 12.25 39.39 -24.62
N LYS A 361 13.58 39.47 -24.67
CA LYS A 361 14.45 39.86 -23.53
C LYS A 361 14.27 39.02 -22.25
N PHE A 362 13.73 37.79 -22.34
CA PHE A 362 13.47 36.94 -21.18
C PHE A 362 14.66 36.73 -20.26
N THR A 363 15.85 36.46 -20.81
CA THR A 363 17.07 36.23 -20.00
C THR A 363 17.39 37.45 -19.12
N GLN A 364 17.20 38.66 -19.66
CA GLN A 364 17.42 39.90 -18.89
C GLN A 364 16.37 40.05 -17.78
N MET A 365 15.11 39.78 -18.09
CA MET A 365 14.00 39.86 -17.14
C MET A 365 14.13 38.82 -16.00
N SER A 366 14.29 37.53 -16.35
CA SER A 366 14.37 36.42 -15.41
C SER A 366 15.55 36.53 -14.43
N SER A 367 16.67 37.13 -14.86
CA SER A 367 17.83 37.39 -13.97
C SER A 367 17.50 38.29 -12.77
N ARG A 368 16.40 39.05 -12.84
CA ARG A 368 15.95 39.96 -11.77
C ARG A 368 14.82 39.36 -10.92
N MET A 369 14.34 38.15 -11.26
CA MET A 369 13.22 37.48 -10.60
C MET A 369 13.71 36.33 -9.73
N LYS A 370 12.93 35.96 -8.71
CA LYS A 370 13.20 34.70 -7.98
C LYS A 370 12.83 33.51 -8.87
N PRO A 371 13.58 32.38 -8.83
CA PRO A 371 13.31 31.22 -9.68
C PRO A 371 11.86 30.73 -9.64
N ARG A 372 11.24 30.71 -8.44
CA ARG A 372 9.84 30.34 -8.28
C ARG A 372 8.87 31.25 -9.04
N GLN A 373 9.12 32.57 -9.04
CA GLN A 373 8.28 33.53 -9.75
C GLN A 373 8.43 33.37 -11.28
N VAL A 374 9.61 32.99 -11.75
CA VAL A 374 9.84 32.69 -13.17
C VAL A 374 9.01 31.49 -13.60
N ILE A 375 9.01 30.42 -12.81
CA ILE A 375 8.22 29.21 -13.10
C ILE A 375 6.71 29.52 -13.05
N GLU A 376 6.24 30.25 -12.05
CA GLU A 376 4.82 30.63 -11.94
C GLU A 376 4.36 31.45 -13.15
N MET A 377 5.16 32.44 -13.56
CA MET A 377 4.92 33.23 -14.78
C MET A 377 4.91 32.36 -16.04
N LEU A 378 5.91 31.49 -16.23
CA LEU A 378 6.00 30.62 -17.40
C LEU A 378 4.81 29.66 -17.47
N ASN A 379 4.37 29.10 -16.34
CA ASN A 379 3.20 28.23 -16.31
C ASN A 379 1.92 28.98 -16.70
N GLU A 380 1.72 30.20 -16.18
CA GLU A 380 0.57 31.05 -16.57
C GLU A 380 0.62 31.40 -18.08
N TYR A 381 1.80 31.74 -18.61
CA TYR A 381 2.01 32.01 -20.03
C TYR A 381 1.74 30.77 -20.90
N PHE A 382 2.36 29.64 -20.59
CA PHE A 382 2.23 28.42 -21.39
C PHE A 382 0.82 27.84 -21.34
N GLN A 383 0.10 27.98 -20.22
CA GLN A 383 -1.30 27.58 -20.14
C GLN A 383 -2.13 28.29 -21.22
N VAL A 384 -2.01 29.62 -21.33
CA VAL A 384 -2.75 30.38 -22.36
C VAL A 384 -2.23 30.08 -23.76
N MET A 385 -0.92 30.04 -23.97
CA MET A 385 -0.36 29.80 -25.30
C MET A 385 -0.69 28.40 -25.84
N VAL A 386 -0.73 27.40 -24.97
CA VAL A 386 -0.91 26.00 -25.38
C VAL A 386 -2.38 25.59 -25.35
N GLU A 387 -3.06 25.75 -24.21
CA GLU A 387 -4.44 25.27 -24.04
C GLU A 387 -5.44 26.13 -24.84
N ASP A 388 -5.36 27.45 -24.71
CA ASP A 388 -6.35 28.35 -25.32
C ASP A 388 -6.06 28.65 -26.80
N ILE A 389 -4.83 28.39 -27.26
CA ILE A 389 -4.37 28.77 -28.60
C ILE A 389 -3.87 27.55 -29.38
N VAL A 390 -2.70 26.98 -29.08
CA VAL A 390 -2.15 25.87 -29.89
C VAL A 390 -3.18 24.76 -30.08
N PHE A 391 -3.78 24.26 -29.00
CA PHE A 391 -4.78 23.17 -29.10
C PHE A 391 -6.09 23.63 -29.74
N LYS A 392 -6.55 24.86 -29.46
CA LYS A 392 -7.76 25.42 -30.08
C LYS A 392 -7.66 25.55 -31.60
N TYR A 393 -6.47 25.87 -32.11
CA TYR A 393 -6.17 25.90 -33.54
C TYR A 393 -5.67 24.55 -34.08
N GLU A 394 -5.87 23.46 -33.32
CA GLU A 394 -5.49 22.08 -33.67
C GLU A 394 -4.00 21.90 -33.99
N GLY A 395 -3.13 22.71 -33.38
CA GLY A 395 -1.71 22.52 -33.38
C GLY A 395 -1.28 21.48 -32.35
N THR A 396 -0.15 20.82 -32.61
CA THR A 396 0.49 19.90 -31.67
C THR A 396 1.66 20.61 -31.02
N LEU A 397 1.65 20.77 -29.69
CA LEU A 397 2.83 21.18 -28.95
C LEU A 397 3.89 20.09 -29.08
N GLU A 398 5.07 20.41 -29.59
CA GLU A 398 6.17 19.45 -29.69
C GLU A 398 7.01 19.46 -28.41
N LYS A 399 7.48 20.64 -27.98
CA LYS A 399 8.17 20.82 -26.70
C LYS A 399 8.26 22.29 -26.27
N TYR A 400 8.52 22.47 -24.98
CA TYR A 400 9.02 23.73 -24.42
C TYR A 400 10.55 23.79 -24.51
N ILE A 401 11.10 24.97 -24.80
CA ILE A 401 12.53 25.24 -24.93
C ILE A 401 12.85 26.47 -24.09
N GLY A 402 12.99 26.27 -22.78
CA GLY A 402 13.13 27.39 -21.84
C GLY A 402 11.84 28.21 -21.77
N ASP A 403 11.91 29.45 -22.21
CA ASP A 403 10.81 30.41 -22.37
C ASP A 403 10.12 30.36 -23.74
N ALA A 404 10.72 29.64 -24.69
CA ALA A 404 10.14 29.42 -25.99
C ALA A 404 9.27 28.15 -26.05
N LEU A 405 8.35 28.10 -27.00
CA LEU A 405 7.60 26.90 -27.37
C LEU A 405 7.78 26.58 -28.86
N LEU A 406 7.75 25.29 -29.18
CA LEU A 406 7.68 24.78 -30.55
C LEU A 406 6.35 24.05 -30.72
N ALA A 407 5.52 24.53 -31.64
CA ALA A 407 4.28 23.89 -32.06
C ALA A 407 4.32 23.58 -33.56
N VAL A 408 3.61 22.52 -33.97
CA VAL A 408 3.54 22.08 -35.37
C VAL A 408 2.10 21.81 -35.78
N TRP A 409 1.76 22.20 -37.01
CA TRP A 409 0.53 21.84 -37.71
C TRP A 409 0.91 20.96 -38.89
N GLY A 410 0.25 19.82 -39.07
CA GLY A 410 0.63 18.81 -40.08
C GLY A 410 1.08 17.46 -39.51
N ALA A 411 1.23 17.38 -38.18
CA ALA A 411 1.61 16.17 -37.46
C ALA A 411 0.96 16.16 -36.05
N PRO A 412 0.43 15.02 -35.55
CA PRO A 412 0.29 13.73 -36.22
C PRO A 412 -0.85 13.69 -37.27
N TYR A 413 -1.71 14.70 -37.29
CA TYR A 413 -2.78 14.87 -38.28
C TYR A 413 -2.43 16.01 -39.23
N CYS A 414 -2.63 15.79 -40.53
CA CYS A 414 -2.35 16.76 -41.58
C CYS A 414 -3.66 17.29 -42.16
N GLN A 415 -3.77 18.61 -42.31
CA GLN A 415 -4.92 19.26 -42.93
C GLN A 415 -4.52 20.26 -44.00
N PRO A 416 -5.37 20.49 -45.01
CA PRO A 416 -5.01 21.34 -46.14
C PRO A 416 -4.81 22.84 -45.82
N ASP A 417 -5.24 23.30 -44.64
CA ASP A 417 -5.19 24.67 -44.12
C ASP A 417 -4.25 24.82 -42.90
N ASP A 418 -3.34 23.85 -42.68
CA ASP A 418 -2.37 23.87 -41.57
C ASP A 418 -1.57 25.18 -41.49
N ALA A 419 -1.16 25.74 -42.63
CA ALA A 419 -0.45 27.02 -42.67
C ALA A 419 -1.32 28.20 -42.20
N ASP A 420 -2.58 28.24 -42.61
CA ASP A 420 -3.52 29.30 -42.22
C ASP A 420 -3.80 29.23 -40.71
N ARG A 421 -4.03 28.03 -40.17
CA ARG A 421 -4.28 27.83 -38.74
C ARG A 421 -3.08 28.19 -37.88
N ALA A 422 -1.86 27.84 -38.31
CA ALA A 422 -0.63 28.23 -37.63
C ALA A 422 -0.45 29.76 -37.60
N VAL A 423 -0.75 30.46 -38.70
CA VAL A 423 -0.68 31.93 -38.75
C VAL A 423 -1.77 32.57 -37.87
N GLN A 424 -2.99 32.04 -37.88
CA GLN A 424 -4.04 32.53 -36.98
C GLN A 424 -3.71 32.30 -35.51
N ALA A 425 -3.08 31.17 -35.18
CA ALA A 425 -2.56 30.91 -33.85
C ALA A 425 -1.48 31.94 -33.45
N ALA A 426 -0.55 32.28 -34.36
CA ALA A 426 0.46 33.31 -34.10
C ALA A 426 -0.16 34.69 -33.80
N ILE A 427 -1.18 35.11 -34.57
CA ILE A 427 -1.92 36.35 -34.32
C ILE A 427 -2.62 36.30 -32.95
N ALA A 428 -3.26 35.16 -32.64
CA ALA A 428 -3.93 34.96 -31.36
C ALA A 428 -2.95 35.01 -30.18
N MET A 429 -1.73 34.45 -30.32
CA MET A 429 -0.69 34.51 -29.29
C MET A 429 -0.30 35.95 -28.98
N GLN A 430 -0.02 36.77 -30.00
CA GLN A 430 0.30 38.19 -29.81
C GLN A 430 -0.83 38.93 -29.07
N ARG A 431 -2.09 38.70 -29.49
CA ARG A 431 -3.26 39.29 -28.82
C ARG A 431 -3.43 38.80 -27.39
N ALA A 432 -3.17 37.52 -27.12
CA ALA A 432 -3.29 36.95 -25.78
C ALA A 432 -2.25 37.54 -24.83
N VAL A 433 -1.03 37.81 -25.30
CA VAL A 433 0.00 38.51 -24.51
C VAL A 433 -0.45 39.90 -24.10
N ILE A 434 -1.13 40.66 -24.97
CA ILE A 434 -1.71 41.97 -24.59
C ILE A 434 -2.65 41.81 -23.39
N HIS A 435 -3.54 40.81 -23.41
CA HIS A 435 -4.49 40.56 -22.32
C HIS A 435 -3.78 40.09 -21.04
N LEU A 436 -2.81 39.18 -21.16
CA LEU A 436 -1.99 38.74 -20.02
C LEU A 436 -1.25 39.91 -19.36
N ASN A 437 -0.71 40.83 -20.17
CA ASN A 437 -0.02 42.01 -19.66
C ASN A 437 -0.96 42.97 -18.91
N GLN A 438 -2.22 43.13 -19.32
CA GLN A 438 -3.18 43.96 -18.57
C GLN A 438 -3.33 43.47 -17.12
N ASP A 439 -3.43 42.16 -16.97
CA ASP A 439 -3.58 41.47 -15.70
C ASP A 439 -2.28 41.46 -14.88
N TRP A 440 -1.16 41.16 -15.51
CA TRP A 440 0.16 41.09 -14.87
C TRP A 440 0.69 42.45 -14.47
N PHE A 441 0.41 43.49 -15.26
CA PHE A 441 0.81 44.85 -14.94
C PHE A 441 0.15 45.32 -13.65
N GLN A 442 -1.15 45.08 -13.48
CA GLN A 442 -1.88 45.45 -12.25
C GLN A 442 -1.40 44.68 -11.02
N ARG A 443 -1.13 43.37 -11.17
CA ARG A 443 -0.80 42.49 -10.03
C ARG A 443 0.67 42.51 -9.65
N ARG A 444 1.58 42.68 -10.62
CA ARG A 444 3.02 42.41 -10.47
C ARG A 444 3.91 43.47 -11.13
N ASN A 445 3.34 44.48 -11.80
CA ASN A 445 4.08 45.46 -12.62
C ASN A 445 5.03 44.76 -13.61
N LEU A 446 4.52 43.70 -14.24
CA LEU A 446 5.23 42.86 -15.19
C LEU A 446 4.56 42.97 -16.56
N GLU A 447 5.39 43.11 -17.58
CA GLU A 447 4.98 43.17 -18.98
C GLU A 447 5.98 42.35 -19.80
N ILE A 448 5.47 41.54 -20.72
CA ILE A 448 6.28 40.74 -21.64
C ILE A 448 5.89 41.04 -23.08
N GLU A 449 6.82 40.86 -23.99
CA GLU A 449 6.55 40.83 -25.42
C GLU A 449 7.03 39.49 -25.96
N ILE A 450 6.40 39.02 -27.04
CA ILE A 450 6.82 37.81 -27.72
C ILE A 450 7.15 38.12 -29.17
N HIS A 451 8.00 37.29 -29.75
CA HIS A 451 8.30 37.31 -31.16
C HIS A 451 8.14 35.89 -31.72
N ILE A 452 7.63 35.79 -32.95
CA ILE A 452 7.16 34.53 -33.51
C ILE A 452 7.76 34.31 -34.89
N GLY A 453 8.26 33.10 -35.14
CA GLY A 453 8.73 32.65 -36.44
C GLY A 453 7.94 31.45 -36.95
N LEU A 454 7.52 31.48 -38.21
CA LEU A 454 6.84 30.37 -38.88
C LEU A 454 7.59 29.92 -40.14
N ASN A 455 7.61 28.61 -40.35
CA ASN A 455 8.15 28.00 -41.57
C ASN A 455 7.46 26.68 -41.90
N THR A 456 7.20 26.46 -43.18
CA THR A 456 6.56 25.23 -43.68
C THR A 456 7.56 24.37 -44.45
N GLY A 457 7.57 23.06 -44.20
CA GLY A 457 8.46 22.14 -44.88
C GLY A 457 8.32 20.70 -44.39
N LYS A 458 9.06 19.78 -45.03
CA LYS A 458 9.03 18.35 -44.71
C LYS A 458 9.76 18.05 -43.41
N VAL A 459 9.21 17.13 -42.62
CA VAL A 459 9.80 16.57 -41.40
C VAL A 459 9.45 15.08 -41.30
N ALA A 460 10.29 14.34 -40.58
CA ALA A 460 9.92 13.04 -40.03
C ALA A 460 9.31 13.27 -38.64
N ALA A 461 8.07 12.81 -38.42
CA ALA A 461 7.36 12.94 -37.16
C ALA A 461 7.12 11.57 -36.53
N GLY A 462 7.45 11.38 -35.26
CA GLY A 462 7.26 10.09 -34.60
C GLY A 462 7.90 10.03 -33.22
N ASN A 463 7.85 8.86 -32.59
CA ASN A 463 8.49 8.63 -31.29
C ASN A 463 10.02 8.53 -31.45
N ILE A 464 10.74 9.34 -30.69
CA ILE A 464 12.19 9.35 -30.59
C ILE A 464 12.58 9.05 -29.16
N GLY A 465 13.58 8.19 -28.97
CA GLY A 465 14.14 7.92 -27.65
C GLY A 465 14.50 6.45 -27.47
N SER A 466 14.44 5.99 -26.23
CA SER A 466 14.72 4.61 -25.83
C SER A 466 13.44 3.87 -25.47
N HIS A 467 13.52 2.55 -25.29
CA HIS A 467 12.38 1.75 -24.79
C HIS A 467 11.78 2.23 -23.47
N LYS A 468 12.53 2.99 -22.65
CA LYS A 468 12.09 3.48 -21.34
C LYS A 468 11.62 4.93 -21.34
N LEU A 469 12.02 5.70 -22.35
CA LEU A 469 11.70 7.12 -22.46
C LEU A 469 11.60 7.46 -23.93
N ILE A 470 10.38 7.66 -24.38
CA ILE A 470 10.03 8.09 -25.73
C ILE A 470 9.44 9.50 -25.67
N GLN A 471 9.73 10.30 -26.67
CA GLN A 471 9.13 11.61 -26.88
C GLN A 471 8.64 11.68 -28.33
N TYR A 472 7.39 12.11 -28.51
CA TYR A 472 6.92 12.44 -29.85
C TYR A 472 7.60 13.73 -30.31
N ALA A 473 8.24 13.69 -31.47
CA ALA A 473 9.06 14.78 -31.94
C ALA A 473 9.07 14.86 -33.47
N THR A 474 9.40 16.05 -33.97
CA THR A 474 9.60 16.31 -35.39
C THR A 474 11.08 16.56 -35.69
N ILE A 475 11.67 15.75 -36.57
CA ILE A 475 13.04 15.93 -37.06
C ILE A 475 13.00 16.45 -38.49
N GLY A 476 13.70 17.56 -38.71
CA GLY A 476 13.98 18.05 -40.05
C GLY A 476 14.68 19.39 -39.99
N ASP A 477 15.22 19.83 -41.13
CA ASP A 477 15.77 21.18 -41.26
C ASP A 477 14.69 22.26 -41.06
N THR A 478 13.42 21.94 -41.35
CA THR A 478 12.25 22.83 -41.18
C THR A 478 12.17 23.43 -39.77
N THR A 479 12.28 22.63 -38.70
CA THR A 479 12.17 23.10 -37.31
C THR A 479 13.35 23.98 -36.92
N ASN A 480 14.57 23.63 -37.34
CA ASN A 480 15.77 24.44 -37.12
C ASN A 480 15.70 25.79 -37.84
N VAL A 481 15.21 25.82 -39.08
CA VAL A 481 14.98 27.07 -39.82
C VAL A 481 13.93 27.94 -39.14
N THR A 482 12.85 27.32 -38.63
CA THR A 482 11.79 28.04 -37.88
C THR A 482 12.35 28.75 -36.66
N SER A 483 13.14 28.06 -35.82
CA SER A 483 13.78 28.67 -34.65
C SER A 483 14.64 29.88 -35.03
N ARG A 484 15.38 29.79 -36.14
CA ARG A 484 16.24 30.88 -36.58
C ARG A 484 15.46 32.06 -37.18
N ILE A 485 14.32 31.81 -37.81
CA ILE A 485 13.39 32.86 -38.27
C ILE A 485 12.83 33.58 -37.05
N CYS A 486 12.44 32.85 -36.01
CA CYS A 486 12.01 33.44 -34.74
C CYS A 486 13.12 34.34 -34.17
N SER A 487 14.36 33.86 -34.07
CA SER A 487 15.49 34.69 -33.58
C SER A 487 15.81 35.92 -34.44
N ALA A 488 15.32 35.99 -35.68
CA ALA A 488 15.48 37.15 -36.56
C ALA A 488 14.33 38.17 -36.40
N ALA A 489 13.23 37.79 -35.77
CA ALA A 489 12.08 38.64 -35.48
C ALA A 489 12.41 39.61 -34.33
N GLN A 490 11.89 40.83 -34.44
CA GLN A 490 11.95 41.82 -33.37
C GLN A 490 10.76 41.64 -32.41
N GLU A 491 10.78 42.39 -31.31
CA GLU A 491 9.75 42.35 -30.27
C GLU A 491 8.37 42.66 -30.87
N GLY A 492 7.38 41.81 -30.59
CA GLY A 492 6.04 41.95 -31.15
C GLY A 492 5.91 41.54 -32.62
N GLU A 493 6.98 41.07 -33.28
CA GLU A 493 6.89 40.68 -34.70
C GLU A 493 6.43 39.23 -34.89
N ILE A 494 5.76 39.01 -36.02
CA ILE A 494 5.50 37.68 -36.58
C ILE A 494 6.19 37.62 -37.95
N LEU A 495 7.18 36.74 -38.08
CA LEU A 495 7.87 36.49 -39.34
C LEU A 495 7.46 35.14 -39.93
N ILE A 496 7.15 35.13 -41.22
CA ILE A 496 6.83 33.91 -41.96
C ILE A 496 7.83 33.70 -43.10
N SER A 497 8.20 32.46 -43.35
CA SER A 497 9.03 32.10 -44.50
C SER A 497 8.25 32.18 -45.82
N GLN A 498 8.98 32.24 -46.94
CA GLN A 498 8.39 32.10 -48.27
C GLN A 498 7.55 30.82 -48.42
N SER A 499 7.99 29.68 -47.87
CA SER A 499 7.24 28.43 -48.00
C SER A 499 5.91 28.46 -47.26
N THR A 500 5.85 29.12 -46.09
CA THR A 500 4.59 29.35 -45.39
C THR A 500 3.71 30.31 -46.18
N PHE A 501 4.27 31.42 -46.68
CA PHE A 501 3.55 32.38 -47.52
C PHE A 501 2.89 31.71 -48.74
N ASP A 502 3.61 30.82 -49.41
CA ASP A 502 3.10 30.11 -50.60
C ASP A 502 1.90 29.22 -50.26
N LYS A 503 1.92 28.61 -49.07
CA LYS A 503 0.89 27.68 -48.57
C LYS A 503 -0.35 28.35 -47.98
N LEU A 504 -0.27 29.63 -47.61
CA LEU A 504 -1.43 30.39 -47.14
C LEU A 504 -2.53 30.44 -48.19
N ARG A 505 -3.75 30.10 -47.79
CA ARG A 505 -4.95 30.24 -48.64
C ARG A 505 -5.48 31.66 -48.58
N ASP A 506 -5.41 32.27 -47.40
CA ASP A 506 -5.78 33.67 -47.22
C ASP A 506 -4.65 34.60 -47.68
N LYS A 507 -4.77 35.11 -48.91
CA LYS A 507 -3.84 36.09 -49.48
C LYS A 507 -4.18 37.54 -49.10
N THR A 508 -5.22 37.77 -48.29
CA THR A 508 -5.63 39.11 -47.85
C THR A 508 -4.88 39.59 -46.61
N LEU A 509 -4.15 38.70 -45.95
CA LEU A 509 -3.33 39.02 -44.79
C LEU A 509 -2.31 40.14 -45.11
N PRO A 510 -2.18 41.16 -44.24
CA PRO A 510 -1.29 42.29 -44.46
C PRO A 510 0.18 41.89 -44.24
N LEU A 511 0.81 41.40 -45.31
CA LEU A 511 2.15 40.84 -45.30
C LEU A 511 3.14 41.78 -46.00
N GLU A 512 4.15 42.23 -45.25
CA GLU A 512 5.25 43.05 -45.75
C GLU A 512 6.42 42.17 -46.16
N LYS A 513 6.82 42.23 -47.44
CA LYS A 513 7.97 41.49 -47.94
C LYS A 513 9.27 42.14 -47.46
N MET A 514 10.06 41.43 -46.66
CA MET A 514 11.32 41.93 -46.12
C MET A 514 12.48 41.75 -47.09
N SER A 515 13.60 42.44 -46.86
CA SER A 515 14.85 42.13 -47.54
C SER A 515 15.33 40.71 -47.17
N PRO A 516 15.91 39.92 -48.10
CA PRO A 516 16.34 38.57 -47.80
C PRO A 516 17.32 38.52 -46.62
N VAL A 517 17.00 37.72 -45.61
CA VAL A 517 17.76 37.63 -44.36
C VAL A 517 18.73 36.47 -44.45
N LYS A 518 20.02 36.74 -44.22
CA LYS A 518 21.02 35.68 -44.13
C LYS A 518 20.93 35.02 -42.76
N VAL A 519 20.47 33.79 -42.76
CA VAL A 519 20.33 33.00 -41.54
C VAL A 519 21.53 32.06 -41.37
N LYS A 520 22.07 31.95 -40.15
CA LYS A 520 23.23 31.11 -39.84
C LYS A 520 22.98 29.67 -40.31
N GLY A 521 23.92 29.09 -41.06
CA GLY A 521 23.83 27.70 -41.54
C GLY A 521 22.99 27.49 -42.80
N LYS A 522 22.62 28.57 -43.51
CA LYS A 522 22.06 28.50 -44.86
C LYS A 522 22.96 29.26 -45.84
N ASP A 523 23.24 28.64 -46.98
CA ASP A 523 24.08 29.24 -48.02
C ASP A 523 23.36 30.36 -48.77
N GLN A 524 22.04 30.21 -48.98
CA GLN A 524 21.19 31.22 -49.61
C GLN A 524 20.41 32.02 -48.57
N PRO A 525 20.31 33.36 -48.71
CA PRO A 525 19.42 34.18 -47.89
C PRO A 525 17.97 33.71 -48.00
N LEU A 526 17.25 33.72 -46.88
CA LEU A 526 15.84 33.36 -46.83
C LEU A 526 14.98 34.59 -47.11
N GLN A 527 13.98 34.44 -47.97
CA GLN A 527 12.94 35.44 -48.15
C GLN A 527 11.91 35.28 -47.03
N LEU A 528 11.74 36.35 -46.24
CA LEU A 528 10.79 36.42 -45.12
C LEU A 528 9.72 37.49 -45.40
N TYR A 529 8.58 37.33 -44.74
CA TYR A 529 7.49 38.31 -44.72
C TYR A 529 7.16 38.63 -43.28
N ARG A 530 6.98 39.91 -42.97
CA ARG A 530 6.46 40.36 -41.68
C ARG A 530 4.95 40.47 -41.78
N LEU A 531 4.24 39.86 -40.82
CA LEU A 531 2.79 39.97 -40.71
C LEU A 531 2.42 41.14 -39.79
N GLN A 532 1.63 42.07 -40.31
CA GLN A 532 1.06 43.19 -39.54
C GLN A 532 -0.23 42.71 -38.85
N TRP A 533 -0.13 42.27 -37.60
CA TRP A 533 -1.25 41.62 -36.88
C TRP A 533 -2.08 42.59 -36.03
N ASP A 534 -1.62 43.83 -35.91
CA ASP A 534 -2.16 44.93 -35.10
C ASP A 534 -3.07 45.90 -35.87
N THR A 535 -3.22 45.70 -37.19
CA THR A 535 -4.05 46.53 -38.08
C THR A 535 -5.54 46.22 -38.03
#